data_AF-A0AAD9DJE8-F1
#
_entry.id   AF-A0AAD9DJE8-F1
#
_cell.length_a   1.000
_cell.length_b   1.000
_cell.length_c   1.000
_cell.angle_alpha   90.00
_cell.angle_beta   90.00
_cell.angle_gamma   90.00
#
_symmetry.space_group_name_H-M   'P 1'
#
loop_
_entity.id
_entity.type
_entity.pdbx_description
1 polymer ?
#
loop_
_entity_poly.entity_id
_entity_poly.type
_entity_poly.pdbx_seq_one_letter_code
_entity_poly.pdbx_strand_id
1 'polypeptide(L)'
;SLLRSLDRIATLEIEHTNNIISVANLNHRSIMSCHSIVRIGPLNSDDGCYATILRSSITNYFSSSSSNEDNDTKNDPHRLAISNRYFDASVAFAGLNQSTDDVITASESAVEDGIILVCDSSLSASQGMCFDSLNKLHDNAEKSTDLGDLLRLCVGVSFGPSPLADGTKASEEEYSRRVLWCLDRGYEYVEADMSLVGMESGHNDRDKEGFARIIEAISSCMWSSHVMKKRTAAATTSVTAANIGSGNTQSQPNEKANADTTASAVPTSDSEREKAAVANLMEGVDQDIESKNKAEEIKKQELAFHELERVIADAKNIRESSQNDSISDEERRKLAGDTALRMMDLFDKLGFGDDEEDSDETEASSLPEGVE
;
A
#
# COMPACT_ATOMS: atom_id res chain seq x y z
N SER A 1 -6.73 47.25 -62.73
CA SER A 1 -7.03 45.83 -62.55
C SER A 1 -5.82 45.09 -61.98
N LEU A 2 -4.69 45.02 -62.71
CA LEU A 2 -3.44 44.37 -62.26
C LEU A 2 -2.87 44.88 -60.93
N LEU A 3 -2.88 46.20 -60.68
CA LEU A 3 -2.39 46.77 -59.41
C LEU A 3 -3.20 46.33 -58.17
N ARG A 4 -4.50 46.09 -58.30
CA ARG A 4 -5.34 45.57 -57.19
C ARG A 4 -5.13 44.08 -56.94
N SER A 5 -4.58 43.36 -57.91
CA SER A 5 -4.27 41.93 -57.77
C SER A 5 -2.95 41.71 -57.02
N LEU A 6 -1.99 42.63 -57.14
CA LEU A 6 -0.71 42.54 -56.45
C LEU A 6 -0.84 42.85 -54.94
N ASP A 7 -1.67 43.83 -54.56
CA ASP A 7 -1.93 44.13 -53.14
C ASP A 7 -2.55 42.96 -52.37
N ARG A 8 -3.40 42.15 -53.04
CA ARG A 8 -4.02 40.96 -52.43
C ARG A 8 -3.06 39.80 -52.21
N ILE A 9 -2.01 39.68 -53.03
CA ILE A 9 -1.01 38.61 -52.88
C ILE A 9 -0.06 38.97 -51.73
N ALA A 10 0.34 40.23 -51.60
CA ALA A 10 1.20 40.68 -50.51
C ALA A 10 0.54 40.56 -49.12
N THR A 11 -0.78 40.73 -49.03
CA THR A 11 -1.50 40.56 -47.74
C THR A 11 -1.60 39.09 -47.32
N LEU A 12 -1.73 38.16 -48.27
CA LEU A 12 -1.81 36.72 -47.97
C LEU A 12 -0.46 36.13 -47.52
N GLU A 13 0.68 36.60 -48.03
CA GLU A 13 1.99 36.14 -47.57
C GLU A 13 2.31 36.57 -46.12
N ILE A 14 1.84 37.74 -45.69
CA ILE A 14 2.05 38.25 -44.33
C ILE A 14 1.19 37.49 -43.31
N GLU A 15 -0.04 37.11 -43.65
CA GLU A 15 -0.87 36.28 -42.77
C GLU A 15 -0.30 34.86 -42.62
N HIS A 16 0.25 34.29 -43.70
CA HIS A 16 0.78 32.93 -43.65
C HIS A 16 2.09 32.83 -42.85
N THR A 17 2.94 33.86 -42.88
CA THR A 17 4.17 33.93 -42.07
C THR A 17 3.88 34.20 -40.60
N ASN A 18 2.90 35.05 -40.27
CA ASN A 18 2.47 35.26 -38.89
C ASN A 18 1.84 34.01 -38.26
N ASN A 19 1.12 33.19 -39.05
CA ASN A 19 0.61 31.90 -38.58
C ASN A 19 1.73 30.88 -38.33
N ILE A 20 2.77 30.84 -39.17
CA ILE A 20 3.92 29.92 -38.97
C ILE A 20 4.74 30.33 -37.73
N ILE A 21 4.93 31.63 -37.49
CA ILE A 21 5.61 32.13 -36.29
C ILE A 21 4.76 31.84 -35.02
N SER A 22 3.43 31.93 -35.10
CA SER A 22 2.54 31.56 -34.00
C SER A 22 2.59 30.07 -33.66
N VAL A 23 2.69 29.18 -34.66
CA VAL A 23 2.81 27.73 -34.44
C VAL A 23 4.21 27.35 -33.96
N ALA A 24 5.26 28.04 -34.44
CA ALA A 24 6.62 27.83 -33.95
C ALA A 24 6.82 28.31 -32.49
N ASN A 25 6.16 29.39 -32.07
CA ASN A 25 6.20 29.85 -30.67
C ASN A 25 5.32 29.03 -29.71
N LEU A 26 4.34 28.28 -30.21
CA LEU A 26 3.58 27.34 -29.38
C LEU A 26 4.41 26.10 -28.97
N ASN A 27 5.45 25.75 -29.73
CA ASN A 27 6.40 24.69 -29.39
C ASN A 27 7.49 25.14 -28.39
N HIS A 28 7.53 26.43 -28.05
CA HIS A 28 8.33 26.99 -26.98
C HIS A 28 7.46 27.63 -25.89
N ARG A 29 6.27 27.08 -25.65
CA ARG A 29 5.73 27.11 -24.30
C ARG A 29 6.73 26.36 -23.43
N SER A 30 7.60 27.13 -22.76
CA SER A 30 8.33 26.69 -21.59
C SER A 30 7.35 25.87 -20.78
N ILE A 31 7.59 24.55 -20.73
CA ILE A 31 6.79 23.63 -19.94
C ILE A 31 6.96 24.18 -18.52
N MET A 32 5.95 24.89 -18.03
CA MET A 32 6.01 25.42 -16.67
C MET A 32 6.21 24.19 -15.79
N SER A 33 7.33 24.17 -15.08
CA SER A 33 7.68 23.08 -14.18
C SER A 33 6.66 23.10 -13.06
N CYS A 34 5.63 22.26 -13.21
CA CYS A 34 4.69 22.00 -12.14
C CYS A 34 5.41 21.14 -11.09
N HIS A 35 5.37 21.59 -9.84
CA HIS A 35 5.95 20.87 -8.72
C HIS A 35 4.83 20.39 -7.81
N SER A 36 4.96 19.14 -7.38
CA SER A 36 4.14 18.59 -6.33
C SER A 36 4.80 18.89 -5.00
N ILE A 37 4.05 19.38 -4.02
CA ILE A 37 4.56 19.65 -2.67
C ILE A 37 4.05 18.57 -1.73
N VAL A 38 4.95 18.05 -0.91
CA VAL A 38 4.62 17.26 0.26
C VAL A 38 4.99 18.04 1.52
N ARG A 39 3.99 18.36 2.33
CA ARG A 39 4.19 18.98 3.65
C ARG A 39 4.68 17.93 4.63
N ILE A 40 5.78 18.20 5.33
CA ILE A 40 6.30 17.31 6.37
C ILE A 40 6.50 18.08 7.67
N GLY A 41 6.14 17.49 8.80
CA GLY A 41 6.45 18.06 10.09
C GLY A 41 5.83 17.34 11.29
N PRO A 42 6.02 17.88 12.50
CA PRO A 42 6.58 19.20 12.79
C PRO A 42 8.07 19.28 12.43
N LEU A 43 8.50 20.36 11.78
CA LEU A 43 9.92 20.70 11.65
C LEU A 43 10.25 21.70 12.75
N ASN A 44 11.05 21.28 13.72
CA ASN A 44 11.65 22.22 14.66
C ASN A 44 12.96 22.75 14.10
N SER A 45 13.32 23.98 14.47
CA SER A 45 14.61 24.60 14.11
C SER A 45 15.82 23.89 14.73
N ASP A 46 15.58 23.00 15.69
CA ASP A 46 16.64 22.29 16.40
C ASP A 46 17.13 21.11 15.54
N ASP A 47 18.44 21.09 15.29
CA ASP A 47 19.13 19.97 14.65
C ASP A 47 18.79 18.66 15.39
N GLY A 48 18.18 17.71 14.68
CA GLY A 48 17.80 16.40 15.23
C GLY A 48 16.29 16.13 15.34
N CYS A 49 15.43 17.02 14.84
CA CYS A 49 14.01 16.71 14.69
C CYS A 49 13.79 15.45 13.81
N TYR A 50 12.96 14.50 14.27
CA TYR A 50 12.63 13.27 13.55
C TYR A 50 12.13 13.51 12.13
N ALA A 51 11.34 14.57 11.91
CA ALA A 51 10.87 14.94 10.57
C ALA A 51 12.02 15.35 9.63
N THR A 52 13.04 16.04 10.14
CA THR A 52 14.24 16.39 9.37
C THR A 52 15.03 15.14 9.00
N ILE A 53 15.15 14.19 9.93
CA ILE A 53 15.85 12.91 9.70
C ILE A 53 15.10 12.09 8.65
N LEU A 54 13.79 11.92 8.84
CA LEU A 54 12.93 11.21 7.89
C LEU A 54 13.00 11.84 6.49
N ARG A 55 12.85 13.17 6.39
CA ARG A 55 12.97 13.90 5.12
C ARG A 55 14.32 13.61 4.45
N SER A 56 15.42 13.71 5.19
CA SER A 56 16.76 13.50 4.65
C SER A 56 16.97 12.07 4.18
N SER A 57 16.47 11.08 4.93
CA SER A 57 16.53 9.67 4.54
C SER A 57 15.73 9.38 3.28
N ILE A 58 14.53 9.97 3.13
CA ILE A 58 13.74 9.85 1.89
C ILE A 58 14.51 10.48 0.72
N THR A 59 15.00 11.72 0.87
CA THR A 59 15.79 12.39 -0.19
C THR A 59 17.01 11.56 -0.59
N ASN A 60 17.73 10.99 0.37
CA ASN A 60 18.91 10.16 0.10
C ASN A 60 18.55 8.87 -0.65
N TYR A 61 17.43 8.23 -0.31
CA TYR A 61 16.97 7.00 -0.97
C TYR A 61 16.75 7.22 -2.47
N PHE A 62 16.01 8.27 -2.84
CA PHE A 62 15.72 8.57 -4.23
C PHE A 62 16.93 9.16 -4.98
N SER A 63 17.79 9.94 -4.31
CA SER A 63 19.02 10.46 -4.92
C SER A 63 20.02 9.36 -5.27
N SER A 64 20.08 8.28 -4.48
CA SER A 64 20.98 7.16 -4.73
C SER A 64 20.59 6.36 -5.98
N SER A 65 19.32 6.41 -6.38
CA SER A 65 18.80 5.67 -7.53
C SER A 65 19.09 6.36 -8.88
N SER A 66 19.49 7.64 -8.89
CA SER A 66 19.63 8.47 -10.10
C SER A 66 21.07 8.63 -10.58
N SER A 67 21.98 7.69 -10.28
CA SER A 67 23.44 7.87 -10.36
C SER A 67 24.05 8.00 -11.78
N ASN A 68 23.28 8.27 -12.85
CA ASN A 68 23.78 8.15 -14.23
C ASN A 68 23.67 9.40 -15.12
N GLU A 69 23.26 10.57 -14.62
CA GLU A 69 23.18 11.78 -15.46
C GLU A 69 24.02 12.95 -14.89
N ASP A 70 24.77 13.61 -15.79
CA ASP A 70 25.70 14.72 -15.53
C ASP A 70 24.99 15.92 -14.88
N ASN A 71 25.13 16.07 -13.57
CA ASN A 71 24.47 17.10 -12.75
C ASN A 71 25.31 18.38 -12.62
N ASP A 72 25.04 19.39 -13.45
CA ASP A 72 25.48 20.79 -13.20
C ASP A 72 24.33 21.69 -12.70
N THR A 73 23.12 21.14 -12.57
CA THR A 73 22.02 21.80 -11.86
C THR A 73 22.21 21.63 -10.37
N LYS A 74 22.50 22.73 -9.66
CA LYS A 74 22.60 22.78 -8.19
C LYS A 74 21.43 22.02 -7.56
N ASN A 75 21.74 20.88 -6.95
CA ASN A 75 20.77 20.04 -6.26
C ASN A 75 20.13 20.83 -5.11
N ASP A 76 18.90 21.27 -5.32
CA ASP A 76 18.04 21.73 -4.23
C ASP A 76 17.78 20.51 -3.32
N PRO A 77 18.26 20.51 -2.06
CA PRO A 77 18.16 19.35 -1.18
C PRO A 77 16.70 19.01 -0.81
N HIS A 78 15.74 19.87 -1.17
CA HIS A 78 14.32 19.68 -0.91
C HIS A 78 13.58 19.07 -2.11
N ARG A 79 14.21 18.96 -3.28
CA ARG A 79 13.60 18.38 -4.48
C ARG A 79 13.94 16.90 -4.64
N LEU A 80 12.93 16.17 -5.04
CA LEU A 80 12.90 14.73 -5.23
C LEU A 80 12.49 14.44 -6.66
N ALA A 81 13.37 13.80 -7.43
CA ALA A 81 13.00 13.22 -8.71
C ALA A 81 12.47 11.80 -8.46
N ILE A 82 11.16 11.61 -8.58
CA ILE A 82 10.54 10.29 -8.49
C ILE A 82 10.43 9.74 -9.90
N SER A 83 11.03 8.58 -10.15
CA SER A 83 11.00 7.92 -11.45
C SER A 83 10.63 6.46 -11.27
N ASN A 84 9.55 6.01 -11.90
CA ASN A 84 9.15 4.61 -11.92
C ASN A 84 8.90 4.13 -13.36
N ARG A 85 8.38 2.91 -13.54
CA ARG A 85 8.11 2.34 -14.87
C ARG A 85 7.10 3.17 -15.69
N TYR A 86 6.21 3.89 -15.01
CA TYR A 86 5.03 4.51 -15.61
C TYR A 86 5.19 6.02 -15.80
N PHE A 87 5.82 6.71 -14.85
CA PHE A 87 5.96 8.16 -14.89
C PHE A 87 7.27 8.65 -14.26
N ASP A 88 7.57 9.91 -14.52
CA ASP A 88 8.53 10.74 -13.79
C ASP A 88 7.78 11.88 -13.08
N ALA A 89 8.17 12.27 -11.89
CA ALA A 89 7.54 13.36 -11.13
C ALA A 89 8.59 14.17 -10.37
N SER A 90 8.34 15.48 -10.24
CA SER A 90 9.16 16.40 -9.44
C SER A 90 8.39 16.74 -8.17
N VAL A 91 8.90 16.28 -7.02
CA VAL A 91 8.26 16.48 -5.71
C VAL A 91 9.18 17.30 -4.82
N ALA A 92 8.65 18.29 -4.11
CA ALA A 92 9.39 19.09 -3.15
C ALA A 92 8.86 18.86 -1.74
N PHE A 93 9.76 18.72 -0.76
CA PHE A 93 9.37 18.68 0.65
C PHE A 93 9.39 20.07 1.26
N ALA A 94 8.27 20.49 1.82
CA ALA A 94 8.13 21.74 2.55
C ALA A 94 7.77 21.48 4.01
N GLY A 95 8.21 22.35 4.92
CA GLY A 95 7.73 22.29 6.30
C GLY A 95 6.23 22.57 6.41
N LEU A 96 5.54 21.94 7.36
CA LEU A 96 4.13 22.27 7.69
C LEU A 96 3.92 23.75 8.02
N ASN A 97 4.89 24.37 8.69
CA ASN A 97 4.83 25.78 9.08
C ASN A 97 5.59 26.71 8.11
N GLN A 98 6.12 26.18 7.02
CA GLN A 98 6.91 26.95 6.06
C GLN A 98 6.02 27.55 5.00
N SER A 99 6.25 28.80 4.59
CA SER A 99 5.52 29.37 3.46
C SER A 99 5.90 28.63 2.17
N THR A 100 4.94 28.40 1.27
CA THR A 100 5.20 27.83 -0.06
C THR A 100 6.19 28.69 -0.86
N ASP A 101 6.08 30.02 -0.69
CA ASP A 101 6.93 31.01 -1.36
C ASP A 101 8.41 30.88 -0.99
N ASP A 102 8.73 30.27 0.15
CA ASP A 102 10.12 30.07 0.58
C ASP A 102 10.77 28.85 -0.10
N VAL A 103 9.95 27.89 -0.55
CA VAL A 103 10.42 26.62 -1.14
C VAL A 103 10.50 26.71 -2.65
N ILE A 104 9.58 27.45 -3.26
CA ILE A 104 9.41 27.48 -4.71
C ILE A 104 9.63 28.91 -5.20
N THR A 105 10.55 29.06 -6.17
CA THR A 105 10.78 30.33 -6.83
C THR A 105 9.48 30.82 -7.48
N ALA A 106 9.14 32.10 -7.32
CA ALA A 106 7.86 32.72 -7.71
C ALA A 106 7.39 32.51 -9.17
N SER A 107 8.19 31.89 -10.03
CA SER A 107 7.88 31.55 -11.42
C SER A 107 7.23 30.17 -11.62
N GLU A 108 7.19 29.30 -10.62
CA GLU A 108 6.72 27.92 -10.76
C GLU A 108 5.34 27.73 -10.11
N SER A 109 4.43 27.03 -10.79
CA SER A 109 3.14 26.63 -10.21
C SER A 109 3.36 25.41 -9.33
N ALA A 110 2.86 25.47 -8.09
CA ALA A 110 2.96 24.38 -7.16
C ALA A 110 1.59 23.88 -6.73
N VAL A 111 1.47 22.57 -6.56
CA VAL A 111 0.26 21.92 -6.05
C VAL A 111 0.66 21.13 -4.82
N GLU A 112 -0.03 21.37 -3.71
CA GLU A 112 0.12 20.57 -2.50
C GLU A 112 -0.59 19.24 -2.71
N ASP A 113 0.18 18.17 -2.83
CA ASP A 113 -0.34 16.83 -3.15
C ASP A 113 -0.35 15.92 -1.93
N GLY A 114 0.44 16.23 -0.89
CA GLY A 114 0.45 15.38 0.29
C GLY A 114 0.95 16.02 1.57
N ILE A 115 0.72 15.28 2.65
CA ILE A 115 1.09 15.61 4.00
C ILE A 115 1.64 14.38 4.73
N ILE A 116 2.75 14.56 5.43
CA ILE A 116 3.40 13.59 6.30
C ILE A 116 3.51 14.20 7.70
N LEU A 117 2.70 13.69 8.62
CA LEU A 117 2.79 14.00 10.04
C LEU A 117 3.81 13.05 10.67
N VAL A 118 4.72 13.58 11.49
CA VAL A 118 5.80 12.81 12.12
C VAL A 118 5.69 12.96 13.63
N CYS A 119 5.73 11.84 14.35
CA CYS A 119 5.81 11.85 15.81
C CYS A 119 6.91 10.92 16.30
N ASP A 120 7.40 11.19 17.51
CA ASP A 120 8.29 10.25 18.21
C ASP A 120 7.46 9.05 18.70
N SER A 121 7.89 7.84 18.33
CA SER A 121 7.23 6.63 18.81
C SER A 121 7.51 6.35 20.28
N SER A 122 8.56 6.93 20.87
CA SER A 122 8.93 6.72 22.27
C SER A 122 7.85 7.19 23.23
N LEU A 123 7.57 6.36 24.25
CA LEU A 123 6.69 6.73 25.38
C LEU A 123 7.27 7.89 26.21
N SER A 124 8.57 8.16 26.10
CA SER A 124 9.24 9.27 26.79
C SER A 124 9.36 10.54 25.95
N ALA A 125 8.61 10.63 24.84
CA ALA A 125 8.67 11.78 23.94
C ALA A 125 8.45 13.10 24.70
N SER A 126 9.25 14.11 24.39
CA SER A 126 9.00 15.47 24.89
C SER A 126 7.64 15.98 24.41
N GLN A 127 6.97 16.83 25.20
CA GLN A 127 5.59 17.31 24.93
C GLN A 127 5.38 17.91 23.52
N GLY A 128 6.44 18.37 22.85
CA GLY A 128 6.37 18.94 21.51
C GLY A 128 6.40 17.93 20.36
N MET A 129 6.74 16.67 20.63
CA MET A 129 6.89 15.59 19.64
C MET A 129 5.99 14.38 19.93
N CYS A 130 5.15 14.47 20.96
CA CYS A 130 4.19 13.42 21.28
C CYS A 130 3.07 13.38 20.23
N PHE A 131 2.49 12.20 20.06
CA PHE A 131 1.38 11.98 19.13
C PHE A 131 0.21 12.97 19.32
N ASP A 132 -0.10 13.35 20.56
CA ASP A 132 -1.23 14.24 20.85
C ASP A 132 -1.06 15.66 20.30
N SER A 133 0.19 16.08 20.07
CA SER A 133 0.51 17.37 19.44
C SER A 133 0.08 17.42 17.96
N LEU A 134 -0.09 16.26 17.32
CA LEU A 134 -0.49 16.15 15.91
C LEU A 134 -1.92 16.68 15.66
N ASN A 135 -2.81 16.67 16.66
CA ASN A 135 -4.15 17.24 16.53
C ASN A 135 -4.10 18.69 16.06
N LYS A 136 -3.26 19.51 16.71
CA LYS A 136 -3.14 20.93 16.36
C LYS A 136 -2.56 21.12 14.97
N LEU A 137 -1.61 20.28 14.58
CA LEU A 137 -0.99 20.34 13.25
C LEU A 137 -2.00 19.96 12.17
N HIS A 138 -2.75 18.88 12.38
CA HIS A 138 -3.82 18.46 11.49
C HIS A 138 -4.91 19.53 11.37
N ASP A 139 -5.44 20.03 12.49
CA ASP A 139 -6.49 21.05 12.48
C ASP A 139 -6.04 22.36 11.80
N ASN A 140 -4.75 22.68 11.88
CA ASN A 140 -4.19 23.83 11.18
C ASN A 140 -4.06 23.57 9.68
N ALA A 141 -3.62 22.37 9.31
CA ALA A 141 -3.46 21.97 7.93
C ALA A 141 -4.82 21.80 7.23
N GLU A 142 -5.85 21.31 7.92
CA GLU A 142 -7.22 21.23 7.38
C GLU A 142 -7.83 22.62 7.12
N LYS A 143 -7.43 23.63 7.89
CA LYS A 143 -7.86 25.02 7.67
C LYS A 143 -7.16 25.68 6.49
N SER A 144 -5.98 25.20 6.09
CA SER A 144 -5.40 25.61 4.81
C SER A 144 -6.13 24.88 3.70
N THR A 145 -6.70 25.63 2.75
CA THR A 145 -7.44 25.07 1.60
C THR A 145 -6.59 24.17 0.70
N ASP A 146 -5.28 24.17 0.92
CA ASP A 146 -4.29 23.52 0.07
C ASP A 146 -3.76 22.25 0.74
N LEU A 147 -4.55 21.58 1.60
CA LEU A 147 -4.14 20.30 2.17
C LEU A 147 -4.16 19.22 1.09
N GLY A 148 -2.97 18.82 0.62
CA GLY A 148 -2.84 17.72 -0.32
C GLY A 148 -3.53 16.43 0.15
N ASP A 149 -4.31 15.82 -0.74
CA ASP A 149 -5.15 14.66 -0.48
C ASP A 149 -4.62 13.37 -1.13
N LEU A 150 -3.64 13.47 -2.03
CA LEU A 150 -3.09 12.30 -2.73
C LEU A 150 -2.24 11.42 -1.82
N LEU A 151 -1.46 12.01 -0.91
CA LEU A 151 -0.64 11.28 0.07
C LEU A 151 -0.88 11.79 1.48
N ARG A 152 -1.36 10.92 2.38
CA ARG A 152 -1.57 11.25 3.80
C ARG A 152 -0.95 10.18 4.69
N LEU A 153 0.22 10.48 5.25
CA LEU A 153 0.93 9.57 6.14
C LEU A 153 1.04 10.16 7.55
N CYS A 154 0.89 9.31 8.57
CA CYS A 154 1.28 9.60 9.94
C CYS A 154 2.37 8.62 10.35
N VAL A 155 3.59 9.12 10.54
CA VAL A 155 4.78 8.30 10.74
C VAL A 155 5.25 8.40 12.19
N GLY A 156 5.17 7.29 12.91
CA GLY A 156 5.82 7.11 14.20
C GLY A 156 7.28 6.71 13.99
N VAL A 157 8.23 7.55 14.42
CA VAL A 157 9.66 7.30 14.23
C VAL A 157 10.30 6.73 15.49
N SER A 158 11.09 5.67 15.34
CA SER A 158 11.98 5.12 16.37
C SER A 158 13.42 4.96 15.85
N PHE A 159 14.37 4.68 16.75
CA PHE A 159 15.73 4.26 16.43
C PHE A 159 16.01 2.93 17.10
N GLY A 160 15.62 1.85 16.44
CA GLY A 160 15.54 0.48 16.94
C GLY A 160 14.12 -0.09 16.86
N PRO A 161 13.90 -1.27 17.47
CA PRO A 161 12.59 -1.92 17.51
C PRO A 161 11.49 -0.97 17.98
N SER A 162 10.31 -1.07 17.38
CA SER A 162 9.19 -0.21 17.76
C SER A 162 8.93 -0.36 19.26
N PRO A 163 8.85 0.76 20.01
CA PRO A 163 8.46 0.73 21.42
C PRO A 163 7.02 0.24 21.59
N LEU A 164 6.20 0.25 20.53
CA LEU A 164 4.84 -0.28 20.57
C LEU A 164 4.77 -1.80 20.34
N ALA A 165 5.87 -2.42 19.88
CA ALA A 165 5.96 -3.84 19.58
C ALA A 165 6.42 -4.70 20.76
N ASP A 166 6.42 -4.19 21.99
CA ASP A 166 6.83 -4.96 23.17
C ASP A 166 5.78 -6.00 23.64
N GLY A 167 4.59 -5.99 23.02
CA GLY A 167 3.50 -6.92 23.29
C GLY A 167 2.81 -6.66 24.63
N THR A 168 3.05 -5.51 25.25
CA THR A 168 2.35 -5.12 26.47
C THR A 168 0.98 -4.54 26.13
N LYS A 169 0.01 -4.73 27.02
CA LYS A 169 -1.33 -4.15 26.87
C LYS A 169 -1.31 -2.63 26.65
N ALA A 170 -0.37 -1.94 27.31
CA ALA A 170 -0.21 -0.49 27.17
C ALA A 170 0.30 -0.10 25.77
N SER A 171 1.22 -0.90 25.20
CA SER A 171 1.77 -0.66 23.87
C SER A 171 0.71 -0.92 22.79
N GLU A 172 -0.08 -1.98 22.93
CA GLU A 172 -1.20 -2.32 22.04
C GLU A 172 -2.32 -1.29 22.10
N GLU A 173 -2.68 -0.81 23.29
CA GLU A 173 -3.67 0.25 23.48
C GLU A 173 -3.22 1.57 22.83
N GLU A 174 -1.95 1.93 23.00
CA GLU A 174 -1.38 3.13 22.39
C GLU A 174 -1.29 3.00 20.86
N TYR A 175 -0.84 1.86 20.34
CA TYR A 175 -0.83 1.59 18.90
C TYR A 175 -2.24 1.69 18.32
N SER A 176 -3.22 1.05 18.95
CA SER A 176 -4.62 1.07 18.53
C SER A 176 -5.19 2.49 18.52
N ARG A 177 -4.88 3.29 19.55
CA ARG A 177 -5.30 4.70 19.64
C ARG A 177 -4.73 5.52 18.48
N ARG A 178 -3.47 5.32 18.13
CA ARG A 178 -2.82 6.04 17.01
C ARG A 178 -3.40 5.65 15.67
N VAL A 179 -3.61 4.36 15.43
CA VAL A 179 -4.21 3.85 14.21
C VAL A 179 -5.63 4.38 14.04
N LEU A 180 -6.48 4.31 15.07
CA LEU A 180 -7.85 4.83 15.01
C LEU A 180 -7.89 6.34 14.71
N TRP A 181 -7.02 7.11 15.36
CA TRP A 181 -6.90 8.54 15.10
C TRP A 181 -6.54 8.85 13.64
N CYS A 182 -5.63 8.05 13.07
CA CYS A 182 -5.21 8.18 11.66
C CYS A 182 -6.36 7.81 10.71
N LEU A 183 -7.06 6.71 10.96
CA LEU A 183 -8.20 6.26 10.17
C LEU A 183 -9.31 7.31 10.13
N ASP A 184 -9.66 7.89 11.28
CA ASP A 184 -10.70 8.93 11.39
C ASP A 184 -10.39 10.17 10.54
N ARG A 185 -9.12 10.41 10.21
CA ARG A 185 -8.64 11.59 9.47
C ARG A 185 -8.10 11.26 8.07
N GLY A 186 -8.21 9.99 7.66
CA GLY A 186 -7.74 9.51 6.36
C GLY A 186 -6.21 9.51 6.22
N TYR A 187 -5.48 9.28 7.31
CA TYR A 187 -4.04 9.00 7.27
C TYR A 187 -3.79 7.49 7.35
N GLU A 188 -2.74 7.05 6.68
CA GLU A 188 -2.12 5.76 6.96
C GLU A 188 -1.09 5.91 8.09
N TYR A 189 -1.22 5.12 9.15
CA TYR A 189 -0.24 5.08 10.24
C TYR A 189 0.90 4.10 9.90
N VAL A 190 2.15 4.56 9.98
CA VAL A 190 3.33 3.75 9.70
C VAL A 190 4.36 3.94 10.81
N GLU A 191 4.88 2.84 11.37
CA GLU A 191 5.99 2.89 12.33
C GLU A 191 7.31 2.62 11.63
N ALA A 192 8.20 3.61 11.61
CA ALA A 192 9.48 3.53 10.93
C ALA A 192 10.65 3.52 11.91
N ASP A 193 11.43 2.43 11.88
CA ASP A 193 12.76 2.40 12.47
C ASP A 193 13.75 3.12 11.53
N MET A 194 14.26 4.27 11.98
CA MET A 194 15.22 5.10 11.26
C MET A 194 16.68 4.73 11.56
N SER A 195 16.92 3.60 12.24
CA SER A 195 18.23 2.96 12.27
C SER A 195 18.65 2.51 10.87
N LEU A 196 19.96 2.33 10.64
CA LEU A 196 20.45 1.82 9.35
C LEU A 196 19.82 0.48 8.99
N VAL A 197 19.65 -0.41 9.97
CA VAL A 197 19.03 -1.74 9.78
C VAL A 197 17.56 -1.59 9.41
N GLY A 198 16.83 -0.72 10.12
CA GLY A 198 15.41 -0.46 9.85
C GLY A 198 15.19 0.11 8.45
N MET A 199 16.01 1.08 8.02
CA MET A 199 15.91 1.69 6.71
C MET A 199 16.24 0.75 5.54
N GLU A 200 17.09 -0.25 5.75
CA GLU A 200 17.46 -1.25 4.73
C GLU A 200 16.52 -2.47 4.71
N SER A 201 15.71 -2.67 5.75
CA SER A 201 14.78 -3.79 5.87
C SER A 201 13.48 -3.59 5.06
N GLY A 202 12.76 -4.67 4.75
CA GLY A 202 11.39 -4.62 4.24
C GLY A 202 11.20 -4.31 2.74
N HIS A 203 12.22 -3.85 2.02
CA HIS A 203 12.06 -3.40 0.62
C HIS A 203 11.67 -4.51 -0.37
N ASN A 204 12.08 -5.76 -0.08
CA ASN A 204 11.79 -6.93 -0.92
C ASN A 204 10.54 -7.70 -0.49
N ASP A 205 9.91 -7.29 0.61
CA ASP A 205 8.73 -7.96 1.12
C ASP A 205 7.51 -7.61 0.27
N ARG A 206 6.57 -8.55 0.21
CA ARG A 206 5.31 -8.34 -0.54
C ARG A 206 4.49 -7.23 0.10
N ASP A 207 4.36 -7.29 1.41
CA ASP A 207 3.59 -6.38 2.22
C ASP A 207 4.63 -5.52 2.97
N LYS A 208 4.92 -4.34 2.43
CA LYS A 208 5.99 -3.49 2.97
C LYS A 208 5.54 -2.84 4.27
N GLU A 209 6.48 -2.73 5.20
CA GLU A 209 6.28 -2.05 6.48
C GLU A 209 7.38 -1.00 6.72
N GLY A 210 7.22 -0.17 7.76
CA GLY A 210 8.17 0.84 8.18
C GLY A 210 8.70 1.76 7.06
N PHE A 211 10.01 1.95 6.99
CA PHE A 211 10.61 2.87 6.02
C PHE A 211 10.34 2.42 4.57
N ALA A 212 10.35 1.12 4.29
CA ALA A 212 10.04 0.58 2.97
C ALA A 212 8.61 0.90 2.53
N ARG A 213 7.64 0.89 3.46
CA ARG A 213 6.25 1.29 3.20
C ARG A 213 6.13 2.77 2.85
N ILE A 214 6.87 3.64 3.55
CA ILE A 214 6.89 5.09 3.27
C ILE A 214 7.38 5.35 1.84
N ILE A 215 8.48 4.69 1.45
CA ILE A 215 9.03 4.81 0.09
C ILE A 215 8.05 4.30 -0.96
N GLU A 216 7.37 3.18 -0.72
CA GLU A 216 6.34 2.67 -1.61
C GLU A 216 5.16 3.63 -1.76
N ALA A 217 4.64 4.17 -0.66
CA ALA A 217 3.55 5.13 -0.69
C ALA A 217 3.92 6.38 -1.53
N ILE A 218 5.13 6.90 -1.35
CA ILE A 218 5.63 8.05 -2.11
C ILE A 218 5.83 7.70 -3.60
N SER A 219 6.41 6.54 -3.90
CA SER A 219 6.72 6.14 -5.28
C SER A 219 5.51 5.66 -6.10
N SER A 220 4.44 5.24 -5.43
CA SER A 220 3.17 4.80 -6.05
C SER A 220 2.14 5.91 -6.17
N CYS A 221 2.30 7.03 -5.45
CA CYS A 221 1.42 8.19 -5.53
C CYS A 221 1.43 8.81 -6.94
N MET A 222 0.24 9.14 -7.45
CA MET A 222 0.05 9.77 -8.76
C MET A 222 0.13 11.30 -8.65
N TRP A 223 1.35 11.81 -8.48
CA TRP A 223 1.64 13.24 -8.28
C TRP A 223 1.05 14.15 -9.36
N SER A 224 0.57 15.34 -9.01
CA SER A 224 0.12 16.35 -9.97
C SER A 224 1.21 16.77 -10.95
N SER A 225 2.49 16.66 -10.58
CA SER A 225 3.65 16.90 -11.44
C SER A 225 4.05 15.71 -12.33
N HIS A 226 3.32 14.59 -12.31
CA HIS A 226 3.72 13.40 -13.04
C HIS A 226 3.68 13.61 -14.56
N VAL A 227 4.72 13.15 -15.23
CA VAL A 227 4.85 13.06 -16.67
C VAL A 227 4.89 11.58 -17.05
N MET A 228 3.85 11.13 -17.75
CA MET A 228 3.77 9.74 -18.22
C MET A 228 4.91 9.43 -19.18
N LYS A 229 5.62 8.33 -18.92
CA LYS A 229 6.63 7.82 -19.84
C LYS A 229 5.93 7.32 -21.09
N LYS A 230 6.36 7.81 -22.26
CA LYS A 230 5.91 7.26 -23.53
C LYS A 230 6.32 5.80 -23.57
N ARG A 231 5.35 4.88 -23.56
CA ARG A 231 5.64 3.47 -23.81
C ARG A 231 6.22 3.41 -25.21
N THR A 232 7.54 3.28 -25.31
CA THR A 232 8.18 2.83 -26.53
C THR A 232 7.54 1.48 -26.79
N ALA A 233 6.59 1.43 -27.73
CA ALA A 233 5.95 0.20 -28.14
C ALA A 233 7.12 -0.71 -28.53
N ALA A 234 7.46 -1.65 -27.65
CA ALA A 234 8.55 -2.56 -27.87
C ALA A 234 8.20 -3.25 -29.17
N ALA A 235 8.93 -2.90 -30.23
CA ALA A 235 8.75 -3.51 -31.53
C ALA A 235 8.82 -5.00 -31.26
N THR A 236 7.72 -5.71 -31.54
CA THR A 236 7.58 -7.14 -31.34
C THR A 236 8.71 -7.82 -32.08
N THR A 237 9.82 -8.07 -31.38
CA THR A 237 10.94 -8.84 -31.91
C THR A 237 10.41 -10.26 -31.96
N SER A 238 9.93 -10.66 -33.13
CA SER A 238 9.59 -12.04 -33.45
C SER A 238 10.77 -12.92 -33.04
N VAL A 239 10.60 -13.69 -31.98
CA VAL A 239 11.63 -14.58 -31.46
C VAL A 239 11.76 -15.72 -32.45
N THR A 240 12.76 -15.66 -33.32
CA THR A 240 13.23 -16.80 -34.09
C THR A 240 13.86 -17.78 -33.08
N ALA A 241 13.19 -18.92 -32.91
CA ALA A 241 13.65 -20.02 -32.09
C ALA A 241 14.99 -20.56 -32.59
N ALA A 242 16.08 -20.31 -31.86
CA ALA A 242 17.28 -21.12 -31.85
C ALA A 242 18.27 -20.61 -30.79
N ASN A 243 18.31 -21.23 -29.61
CA ASN A 243 19.56 -21.83 -29.12
C ASN A 243 19.33 -22.65 -27.85
N ILE A 244 19.62 -23.93 -27.96
CA ILE A 244 19.77 -24.89 -26.86
C ILE A 244 21.22 -24.75 -26.39
N GLY A 245 21.43 -24.41 -25.12
CA GLY A 245 22.78 -24.24 -24.56
C GLY A 245 22.84 -24.40 -23.05
N SER A 246 23.15 -25.63 -22.64
CA SER A 246 23.71 -26.11 -21.36
C SER A 246 24.11 -25.10 -20.28
N GLY A 247 23.58 -25.32 -19.07
CA GLY A 247 24.09 -24.73 -17.82
C GLY A 247 23.76 -25.61 -16.62
N ASN A 248 24.66 -26.55 -16.32
CA ASN A 248 24.63 -27.54 -15.24
C ASN A 248 24.87 -26.86 -13.88
N THR A 249 23.90 -26.88 -12.95
CA THR A 249 24.14 -26.51 -11.54
C THR A 249 23.63 -27.60 -10.61
N GLN A 250 24.56 -28.16 -9.85
CA GLN A 250 24.46 -29.37 -9.05
C GLN A 250 24.12 -29.00 -7.60
N SER A 251 22.90 -29.26 -7.16
CA SER A 251 22.45 -29.05 -5.78
C SER A 251 22.59 -30.36 -4.99
N GLN A 252 23.35 -30.34 -3.90
CA GLN A 252 23.46 -31.44 -2.95
C GLN A 252 22.24 -31.49 -2.00
N PRO A 253 21.76 -32.69 -1.62
CA PRO A 253 20.84 -32.87 -0.51
C PRO A 253 21.64 -33.15 0.79
N ASN A 254 21.23 -32.54 1.90
CA ASN A 254 21.69 -32.95 3.23
C ASN A 254 20.49 -33.34 4.09
N GLU A 255 20.44 -34.61 4.47
CA GLU A 255 19.37 -35.25 5.23
C GLU A 255 19.95 -35.82 6.55
N LYS A 256 19.22 -35.60 7.66
CA LYS A 256 19.15 -36.40 8.90
C LYS A 256 20.38 -36.35 9.85
N ALA A 257 20.27 -36.50 11.18
CA ALA A 257 19.25 -37.12 12.03
C ALA A 257 19.34 -36.68 13.52
N ASN A 258 18.21 -36.80 14.23
CA ASN A 258 17.95 -37.36 15.58
C ASN A 258 18.91 -37.15 16.78
N ALA A 259 18.34 -36.74 17.92
CA ALA A 259 18.03 -37.55 19.13
C ALA A 259 17.69 -36.60 20.32
N ASP A 260 16.52 -36.72 20.97
CA ASP A 260 16.29 -37.37 22.31
C ASP A 260 16.79 -36.48 23.49
N THR A 261 16.15 -36.22 24.64
CA THR A 261 15.30 -37.01 25.55
C THR A 261 14.74 -36.06 26.67
N THR A 262 13.62 -36.42 27.34
CA THR A 262 13.21 -36.11 28.76
C THR A 262 12.87 -34.66 29.20
N ALA A 263 11.94 -34.32 30.11
CA ALA A 263 11.06 -35.03 31.05
C ALA A 263 9.90 -34.12 31.56
N SER A 264 8.91 -34.77 32.18
CA SER A 264 7.72 -34.31 32.93
C SER A 264 7.69 -32.96 33.64
N ALA A 265 6.52 -32.29 33.58
CA ALA A 265 5.78 -31.86 34.78
C ALA A 265 4.29 -31.60 34.47
N VAL A 266 3.43 -32.11 35.35
CA VAL A 266 1.96 -32.05 35.36
C VAL A 266 1.48 -30.74 36.00
N PRO A 267 0.43 -30.09 35.48
CA PRO A 267 -0.48 -29.33 36.31
C PRO A 267 -1.90 -29.91 36.21
N THR A 268 -2.40 -30.44 37.33
CA THR A 268 -3.82 -30.74 37.53
C THR A 268 -4.60 -29.43 37.55
N SER A 269 -5.41 -29.19 36.51
CA SER A 269 -6.29 -28.02 36.40
C SER A 269 -7.73 -28.41 36.73
N ASP A 270 -8.44 -27.52 37.44
CA ASP A 270 -9.82 -27.64 37.91
C ASP A 270 -10.88 -27.81 36.79
N SER A 271 -10.48 -27.85 35.52
CA SER A 271 -11.36 -27.98 34.35
C SER A 271 -11.99 -29.37 34.19
N GLU A 272 -11.35 -30.43 34.69
CA GLU A 272 -11.89 -31.80 34.58
C GLU A 272 -13.06 -32.07 35.55
N ARG A 273 -13.16 -31.31 36.65
CA ARG A 273 -14.22 -31.48 37.64
C ARG A 273 -15.55 -30.87 37.20
N GLU A 274 -15.52 -29.83 36.39
CA GLU A 274 -16.72 -29.17 35.85
C GLU A 274 -17.31 -29.96 34.66
N LYS A 275 -16.45 -30.62 33.86
CA LYS A 275 -16.87 -31.46 32.74
C LYS A 275 -17.65 -32.71 33.16
N ALA A 276 -17.34 -33.29 34.32
CA ALA A 276 -18.04 -34.47 34.84
C ALA A 276 -19.44 -34.15 35.41
N ALA A 277 -19.70 -32.89 35.81
CA ALA A 277 -20.99 -32.49 36.36
C ALA A 277 -22.04 -32.17 35.27
N VAL A 278 -21.60 -31.70 34.10
CA VAL A 278 -22.48 -31.38 32.97
C VAL A 278 -22.89 -32.64 32.19
N ALA A 279 -22.03 -33.67 32.13
CA ALA A 279 -22.30 -34.90 31.41
C ALA A 279 -23.49 -35.71 31.96
N ASN A 280 -23.81 -35.58 33.25
CA ASN A 280 -24.93 -36.29 33.88
C ASN A 280 -26.28 -35.57 33.76
N LEU A 281 -26.35 -34.39 33.13
CA LEU A 281 -27.56 -33.56 33.09
C LEU A 281 -28.35 -33.64 31.77
N MET A 282 -27.85 -34.35 30.75
CA MET A 282 -28.50 -34.43 29.42
C MET A 282 -28.92 -35.85 29.01
N GLU A 283 -28.76 -36.85 29.87
CA GLU A 283 -29.14 -38.23 29.56
C GLU A 283 -30.62 -38.48 29.90
N GLY A 284 -31.51 -38.14 28.96
CA GLY A 284 -32.91 -38.53 29.10
C GLY A 284 -33.94 -37.77 28.27
N VAL A 285 -33.74 -37.59 26.96
CA VAL A 285 -34.82 -37.25 26.01
C VAL A 285 -34.54 -37.89 24.65
N ASP A 286 -35.40 -38.86 24.25
CA ASP A 286 -35.67 -39.41 22.91
C ASP A 286 -34.63 -39.18 21.77
N GLN A 287 -33.46 -39.84 21.83
CA GLN A 287 -32.28 -39.59 20.98
C GLN A 287 -32.06 -40.52 19.77
N ASP A 288 -32.94 -41.50 19.51
CA ASP A 288 -32.59 -42.60 18.59
C ASP A 288 -32.87 -42.32 17.09
N ILE A 289 -33.60 -41.26 16.75
CA ILE A 289 -33.90 -40.90 15.36
C ILE A 289 -33.02 -39.74 14.86
N GLU A 290 -32.68 -38.78 15.73
CA GLU A 290 -31.87 -37.60 15.38
C GLU A 290 -30.37 -37.94 15.24
N SER A 291 -29.90 -38.95 15.96
CA SER A 291 -28.47 -39.36 15.96
C SER A 291 -28.00 -39.96 14.63
N LYS A 292 -28.89 -40.59 13.84
CA LYS A 292 -28.51 -41.18 12.54
C LYS A 292 -28.33 -40.13 11.45
N ASN A 293 -29.19 -39.11 11.41
CA ASN A 293 -29.08 -38.02 10.44
C ASN A 293 -27.81 -37.20 10.70
N LYS A 294 -27.50 -36.93 11.98
CA LYS A 294 -26.29 -36.22 12.37
C LYS A 294 -24.99 -36.96 11.99
N ALA A 295 -24.98 -38.30 12.10
CA ALA A 295 -23.82 -39.10 11.74
C ALA A 295 -23.56 -39.13 10.22
N GLU A 296 -24.60 -39.08 9.38
CA GLU A 296 -24.44 -38.97 7.93
C GLU A 296 -23.98 -37.57 7.49
N GLU A 297 -24.45 -36.53 8.18
CA GLU A 297 -24.05 -35.14 7.92
C GLU A 297 -22.57 -34.89 8.28
N ILE A 298 -22.10 -35.40 9.42
CA ILE A 298 -20.69 -35.33 9.80
C ILE A 298 -19.79 -35.99 8.73
N LYS A 299 -20.18 -37.16 8.21
CA LYS A 299 -19.43 -37.84 7.15
C LYS A 299 -19.39 -37.04 5.84
N LYS A 300 -20.48 -36.35 5.50
CA LYS A 300 -20.52 -35.48 4.30
C LYS A 300 -19.59 -34.27 4.48
N GLN A 301 -19.58 -33.66 5.66
CA GLN A 301 -18.67 -32.56 5.98
C GLN A 301 -17.21 -33.01 5.95
N GLU A 302 -16.87 -34.16 6.54
CA GLU A 302 -15.49 -34.70 6.50
C GLU A 302 -15.01 -34.96 5.07
N LEU A 303 -15.86 -35.51 4.20
CA LEU A 303 -15.53 -35.71 2.78
C LEU A 303 -15.30 -34.38 2.06
N ALA A 304 -16.14 -33.38 2.32
CA ALA A 304 -15.98 -32.05 1.74
C ALA A 304 -14.68 -31.37 2.21
N PHE A 305 -14.29 -31.56 3.48
CA PHE A 305 -13.01 -31.05 4.00
C PHE A 305 -11.80 -31.71 3.33
N HIS A 306 -11.83 -33.02 3.10
CA HIS A 306 -10.75 -33.69 2.37
C HIS A 306 -10.65 -33.23 0.91
N GLU A 307 -11.78 -32.94 0.27
CA GLU A 307 -11.78 -32.39 -1.09
C GLU A 307 -11.23 -30.95 -1.12
N LEU A 308 -11.58 -30.14 -0.13
CA LEU A 308 -11.04 -28.79 0.06
C LEU A 308 -9.52 -28.80 0.28
N GLU A 309 -9.03 -29.71 1.15
CA GLU A 309 -7.59 -29.88 1.39
C GLU A 309 -6.85 -30.21 0.09
N ARG A 310 -7.44 -31.05 -0.77
CA ARG A 310 -6.87 -31.37 -2.09
C ARG A 310 -6.81 -30.15 -3.01
N VAL A 311 -7.86 -29.32 -3.05
CA VAL A 311 -7.88 -28.09 -3.87
C VAL A 311 -6.86 -27.07 -3.38
N ILE A 312 -6.66 -26.93 -2.07
CA ILE A 312 -5.62 -26.05 -1.50
C ILE A 312 -4.22 -26.55 -1.86
N ALA A 313 -4.00 -27.87 -1.79
CA ALA A 313 -2.73 -28.47 -2.21
C ALA A 313 -2.45 -28.24 -3.70
N ASP A 314 -3.45 -28.37 -4.57
CA ASP A 314 -3.35 -28.07 -6.00
C ASP A 314 -3.00 -26.58 -6.23
N ALA A 315 -3.67 -25.66 -5.53
CA ALA A 315 -3.40 -24.22 -5.61
C ALA A 315 -1.95 -23.88 -5.19
N LYS A 316 -1.46 -24.52 -4.13
CA LYS A 316 -0.07 -24.38 -3.68
C LYS A 316 0.93 -24.89 -4.73
N ASN A 317 0.67 -26.05 -5.33
CA ASN A 317 1.53 -26.63 -6.36
C ASN A 317 1.60 -25.75 -7.61
N ILE A 318 0.49 -25.12 -8.02
CA ILE A 318 0.48 -24.14 -9.13
C ILE A 318 1.38 -22.94 -8.81
N ARG A 319 1.32 -22.44 -7.56
CA ARG A 319 2.17 -21.33 -7.12
C ARG A 319 3.65 -21.70 -7.13
N GLU A 320 4.02 -22.85 -6.59
CA GLU A 320 5.40 -23.33 -6.56
C GLU A 320 5.94 -23.60 -7.97
N SER A 321 5.13 -24.21 -8.84
CA SER A 321 5.48 -24.43 -10.25
C SER A 321 5.64 -23.12 -11.02
N SER A 322 4.80 -22.13 -10.72
CA SER A 322 4.92 -20.79 -11.30
C SER A 322 6.17 -20.04 -10.83
N GLN A 323 6.67 -20.28 -9.61
CA GLN A 323 7.88 -19.65 -9.12
C GLN A 323 9.14 -20.23 -9.75
N ASN A 324 9.07 -21.51 -10.16
CA ASN A 324 10.18 -22.22 -10.78
C ASN A 324 10.20 -22.12 -12.31
N ASP A 325 9.35 -21.28 -12.91
CA ASP A 325 9.15 -21.16 -14.37
C ASP A 325 8.90 -22.52 -15.08
N SER A 326 8.36 -23.52 -14.36
CA SER A 326 8.13 -24.86 -14.90
C SER A 326 6.82 -25.00 -15.67
N ILE A 327 5.92 -24.02 -15.54
CA ILE A 327 4.63 -23.94 -16.25
C ILE A 327 4.54 -22.64 -17.04
N SER A 328 3.95 -22.70 -18.23
CA SER A 328 3.73 -21.51 -19.06
C SER A 328 2.63 -20.61 -18.46
N ASP A 329 2.63 -19.31 -18.79
CA ASP A 329 1.61 -18.37 -18.30
C ASP A 329 0.18 -18.79 -18.68
N GLU A 330 -0.01 -19.31 -19.89
CA GLU A 330 -1.31 -19.75 -20.37
C GLU A 330 -1.80 -20.99 -19.62
N GLU A 331 -0.91 -21.95 -19.38
CA GLU A 331 -1.21 -23.14 -18.58
C GLU A 331 -1.50 -22.77 -17.13
N ARG A 332 -0.74 -21.85 -16.54
CA ARG A 332 -0.97 -21.30 -15.21
C ARG A 332 -2.36 -20.66 -15.10
N ARG A 333 -2.75 -19.84 -16.08
CA ARG A 333 -4.06 -19.19 -16.11
C ARG A 333 -5.19 -20.22 -16.16
N LYS A 334 -5.04 -21.26 -17.00
CA LYS A 334 -6.02 -22.34 -17.11
C LYS A 334 -6.16 -23.12 -15.80
N LEU A 335 -5.03 -23.54 -15.21
CA LEU A 335 -5.02 -24.31 -13.96
C LEU A 335 -5.62 -23.50 -12.79
N ALA A 336 -5.31 -22.20 -12.71
CA ALA A 336 -5.91 -21.32 -11.72
C ALA A 336 -7.44 -21.21 -11.89
N GLY A 337 -7.91 -21.08 -13.14
CA GLY A 337 -9.34 -21.07 -13.45
C GLY A 337 -10.04 -22.37 -13.07
N ASP A 338 -9.47 -23.52 -13.43
CA ASP A 338 -9.99 -24.85 -13.08
C ASP A 338 -10.03 -25.05 -11.55
N THR A 339 -9.04 -24.54 -10.83
CA THR A 339 -8.96 -24.63 -9.35
C THR A 339 -10.02 -23.76 -8.70
N ALA A 340 -10.25 -22.54 -9.21
CA ALA A 340 -11.28 -21.64 -8.73
C ALA A 340 -12.70 -22.22 -8.92
N LEU A 341 -12.98 -22.84 -10.07
CA LEU A 341 -14.27 -23.49 -10.33
C LEU A 341 -14.54 -24.65 -9.36
N ARG A 342 -13.53 -25.47 -9.05
CA ARG A 342 -13.66 -26.54 -8.05
C ARG A 342 -13.89 -25.98 -6.65
N MET A 343 -13.22 -24.89 -6.30
CA MET A 343 -13.38 -24.25 -5.00
C MET A 343 -14.78 -23.67 -4.82
N MET A 344 -15.36 -23.09 -5.88
CA MET A 344 -16.73 -22.58 -5.88
C MET A 344 -17.77 -23.71 -5.71
N ASP A 345 -17.64 -24.81 -6.47
CA ASP A 345 -18.52 -25.99 -6.34
C ASP A 345 -18.45 -26.62 -4.93
N LEU A 346 -17.30 -26.54 -4.26
CA LEU A 346 -17.16 -26.98 -2.87
C LEU A 346 -17.87 -26.06 -1.87
N PHE A 347 -17.82 -24.74 -2.08
CA PHE A 347 -18.51 -23.79 -1.21
C PHE A 347 -20.04 -23.91 -1.33
N ASP A 348 -20.54 -24.14 -2.54
CA ASP A 348 -21.97 -24.41 -2.78
C ASP A 348 -22.40 -25.70 -2.07
N LYS A 349 -21.59 -26.76 -2.14
CA LYS A 349 -21.87 -28.04 -1.44
C LYS A 349 -21.81 -27.96 0.08
N LEU A 350 -21.01 -27.05 0.62
CA LEU A 350 -20.88 -26.82 2.05
C LEU A 350 -22.01 -25.93 2.62
N GLY A 351 -22.91 -25.43 1.77
CA GLY A 351 -24.05 -24.62 2.20
C GLY A 351 -23.66 -23.20 2.59
N PHE A 352 -22.55 -22.66 2.06
CA PHE A 352 -22.21 -21.25 2.22
C PHE A 352 -22.91 -20.35 1.20
N GLY A 353 -23.64 -20.93 0.24
CA GLY A 353 -24.44 -20.20 -0.74
C GLY A 353 -25.88 -20.03 -0.26
N ASP A 354 -26.20 -18.82 0.18
CA ASP A 354 -27.56 -18.26 0.28
C ASP A 354 -28.60 -19.10 1.04
N ASP A 355 -28.53 -19.03 2.37
CA ASP A 355 -29.73 -19.06 3.24
C ASP A 355 -30.33 -17.63 3.32
N GLU A 356 -30.45 -16.93 2.18
CA GLU A 356 -31.28 -15.73 2.04
C GLU A 356 -32.69 -16.15 1.62
N GLU A 357 -33.53 -16.55 2.58
CA GLU A 357 -35.00 -16.42 2.49
C GLU A 357 -35.65 -16.75 3.85
N ASP A 358 -35.70 -15.75 4.72
CA ASP A 358 -36.87 -15.51 5.59
C ASP A 358 -36.85 -14.03 6.01
N SER A 359 -37.07 -13.15 5.03
CA SER A 359 -37.46 -11.77 5.32
C SER A 359 -38.90 -11.78 5.85
N ASP A 360 -39.04 -11.93 7.16
CA ASP A 360 -40.29 -11.65 7.86
C ASP A 360 -40.65 -10.16 7.63
N GLU A 361 -41.61 -9.93 6.74
CA GLU A 361 -42.37 -8.69 6.59
C GLU A 361 -42.92 -8.28 7.97
N THR A 362 -42.21 -7.42 8.68
CA THR A 362 -42.75 -6.76 9.87
C THR A 362 -43.44 -5.47 9.44
N GLU A 363 -44.72 -5.58 9.07
CA GLU A 363 -45.67 -4.48 9.08
C GLU A 363 -45.69 -3.82 10.48
N ALA A 364 -45.10 -2.63 10.60
CA ALA A 364 -45.39 -1.68 11.68
C ALA A 364 -45.82 -0.36 11.01
N SER A 365 -47.11 -0.22 10.69
CA SER A 365 -48.13 0.38 11.56
C SER A 365 -47.84 1.83 11.94
N SER A 366 -48.50 2.74 11.20
CA SER A 366 -49.22 3.93 11.68
C SER A 366 -48.51 5.04 12.48
N LEU A 367 -48.34 6.22 11.83
CA LEU A 367 -48.81 7.61 12.17
C LEU A 367 -48.85 8.09 13.65
N PRO A 368 -48.73 9.41 13.98
CA PRO A 368 -49.19 10.57 13.19
C PRO A 368 -48.18 11.75 13.11
N GLU A 369 -48.17 12.56 12.05
CA GLU A 369 -49.01 13.75 11.81
C GLU A 369 -49.20 14.71 13.01
N GLY A 370 -48.39 15.78 13.00
CA GLY A 370 -48.71 17.10 13.56
C GLY A 370 -48.25 17.37 14.99
N VAL A 371 -47.40 18.39 15.18
CA VAL A 371 -47.69 19.59 15.99
C VAL A 371 -46.74 20.73 15.54
N GLU A 372 -47.36 21.88 15.25
CA GLU A 372 -46.91 23.29 15.10
C GLU A 372 -45.44 23.69 14.99
#